data_AF-A0A849PLN5-F1
#
_entry.id   AF-A0A849PLN5-F1
#
_cell.length_a   1.000
_cell.length_b   1.000
_cell.length_c   1.000
_cell.angle_alpha   90.00
_cell.angle_beta   90.00
_cell.angle_gamma   90.00
#
_symmetry.space_group_name_H-M   'P 1'
#
loop_
_entity.id
_entity.type
_entity.pdbx_description
1 polymer ?
#
loop_
_entity_poly.entity_id
_entity_poly.type
_entity_poly.pdbx_seq_one_letter_code
_entity_poly.pdbx_strand_id
1 'polypeptide(L)'
;MVVLAFPFLPLHYLVLLSLLLFLVVMLLPRSGRLFGILTYHGSDVAIRRPMGAICLSGSMLLMLLIAWMLTFTAYEFPVFIIGGAIAITTFGDGIATILRVANQARYEVLGNIKYPERGYSEGRVKPESIKVSLTLLFTGTVFSFLIGFWILHWTEPTSFPVSLQLVFFISVIGAITGALLECISTRVHDNITVPIGSAMAMWLFLSFGYSVSYLSMVFALAFALILGYLAYRAGIADISGLLSATLVGVLIIAFTDVWWFLLLLAFYLLGGGFTKYKYKYKQSLGIAQGQGGARGYKNVFSNSIVAIAASICYPIFPEAANMILYVYLGSVATATGDTLASEIGETYEGSPRMITTLAKVDPGVDGGVSSLGEAACIFGSLAIALLALLFGVIGTDSAYILGISIVTVSGFLGTNVDSLLGATLQQRGILSNNGVNVVSTAIGGIVAGAIWMALA
;
A
#
# COMPACT_ATOMS: atom_id res chain seq x y z
N MET A 1 -3.26 18.97 -18.07
CA MET A 1 -3.72 19.87 -19.15
C MET A 1 -2.58 20.23 -20.10
N VAL A 2 -1.55 20.95 -19.64
CA VAL A 2 -0.41 21.38 -20.50
C VAL A 2 0.34 20.20 -21.10
N VAL A 3 0.81 19.26 -20.26
CA VAL A 3 1.55 18.06 -20.69
C VAL A 3 0.71 17.14 -21.60
N LEU A 4 -0.61 17.12 -21.39
CA LEU A 4 -1.54 16.30 -22.17
C LEU A 4 -1.78 16.90 -23.55
N ALA A 5 -1.95 18.22 -23.62
CA ALA A 5 -2.31 18.94 -24.84
C ALA A 5 -1.10 19.18 -25.75
N PHE A 6 0.10 19.34 -25.17
CA PHE A 6 1.30 19.74 -25.89
C PHE A 6 2.49 18.80 -25.65
N PRO A 7 2.33 17.46 -25.78
CA PRO A 7 3.40 16.50 -25.47
C PRO A 7 4.63 16.63 -26.38
N PHE A 8 4.46 17.29 -27.54
CA PHE A 8 5.49 17.57 -28.54
C PHE A 8 6.36 18.79 -28.21
N LEU A 9 6.03 19.54 -27.15
CA LEU A 9 6.87 20.66 -26.73
C LEU A 9 8.06 20.19 -25.88
N PRO A 10 9.25 20.77 -26.07
CA PRO A 10 10.39 20.54 -25.19
C PRO A 10 10.07 20.81 -23.71
N LEU A 11 10.73 20.08 -22.80
CA LEU A 11 10.47 20.12 -21.36
C LEU A 11 10.50 21.54 -20.77
N HIS A 12 11.44 22.39 -21.18
CA HIS A 12 11.55 23.76 -20.67
C HIS A 12 10.32 24.62 -21.02
N TYR A 13 9.70 24.42 -22.19
CA TYR A 13 8.44 25.09 -22.54
C TYR A 13 7.26 24.54 -21.74
N LEU A 14 7.24 23.23 -21.46
CA LEU A 14 6.23 22.62 -20.59
C LEU A 14 6.30 23.18 -19.16
N VAL A 15 7.51 23.37 -18.62
CA VAL A 15 7.73 24.02 -17.31
C VAL A 15 7.18 25.45 -17.34
N LEU A 16 7.53 26.25 -18.36
CA LEU A 16 7.09 27.63 -18.49
C LEU A 16 5.55 27.73 -18.60
N LEU A 17 4.92 26.91 -19.44
CA LEU A 17 3.47 26.86 -19.59
C LEU A 17 2.78 26.39 -18.30
N SER A 18 3.37 25.44 -17.58
CA SER A 18 2.86 24.99 -16.28
C SER A 18 2.95 26.09 -15.21
N LEU A 19 4.05 26.85 -15.20
CA LEU A 19 4.22 28.00 -14.30
C LEU A 19 3.18 29.09 -14.61
N LEU A 20 2.99 29.41 -15.90
CA LEU A 20 1.98 30.37 -16.33
C LEU A 20 0.58 29.91 -15.95
N LEU A 21 0.24 28.63 -16.18
CA LEU A 21 -1.04 28.06 -15.76
C LEU A 21 -1.25 28.18 -14.24
N PHE A 22 -0.23 27.83 -13.44
CA PHE A 22 -0.30 27.91 -11.99
C PHE A 22 -0.52 29.36 -11.51
N LEU A 23 0.22 30.32 -12.08
CA LEU A 23 0.05 31.75 -11.78
C LEU A 23 -1.34 32.26 -12.17
N VAL A 24 -1.84 31.88 -13.36
CA VAL A 24 -3.19 32.26 -13.82
C VAL A 24 -4.26 31.72 -12.86
N VAL A 25 -4.12 30.48 -12.38
CA VAL A 25 -5.07 29.88 -11.43
C VAL A 25 -4.97 30.53 -10.04
N MET A 26 -3.77 30.91 -9.59
CA MET A 26 -3.58 31.62 -8.32
C MET A 26 -4.14 33.05 -8.34
N LEU A 27 -3.98 33.76 -9.46
CA LEU A 27 -4.36 35.16 -9.63
C LEU A 27 -5.76 35.34 -10.24
N LEU A 28 -6.54 34.26 -10.31
CA LEU A 28 -7.80 34.23 -11.06
C LEU A 28 -8.82 35.22 -10.47
N PRO A 29 -9.41 36.13 -11.28
CA PRO A 29 -10.30 37.18 -10.76
C PRO A 29 -11.54 36.58 -10.09
N ARG A 30 -11.84 37.01 -8.87
CA ARG A 30 -12.99 36.49 -8.08
C ARG A 30 -14.35 36.70 -8.76
N SER A 31 -14.46 37.72 -9.63
CA SER A 31 -15.67 38.03 -10.40
C SER A 31 -15.81 37.24 -11.71
N GLY A 32 -14.80 36.47 -12.09
CA GLY A 32 -14.79 35.73 -13.36
C GLY A 32 -15.65 34.47 -13.32
N ARG A 33 -16.28 34.13 -14.46
CA ARG A 33 -17.04 32.86 -14.62
C ARG A 33 -16.18 31.63 -14.31
N LEU A 34 -14.91 31.64 -14.74
CA LEU A 34 -13.94 30.59 -14.45
C LEU A 34 -13.70 30.38 -12.95
N PHE A 35 -13.66 31.46 -12.16
CA PHE A 35 -13.52 31.37 -10.71
C PHE A 35 -14.72 30.66 -10.08
N GLY A 36 -15.93 30.99 -10.55
CA GLY A 36 -17.17 30.32 -10.12
C GLY A 36 -17.15 28.82 -10.40
N ILE A 37 -16.72 28.42 -11.61
CA ILE A 37 -16.61 27.01 -12.02
C ILE A 37 -15.60 26.26 -11.14
N LEU A 38 -14.42 26.85 -10.89
CA LEU A 38 -13.33 26.20 -10.14
C LEU A 38 -13.52 26.18 -8.62
N THR A 39 -14.55 26.85 -8.08
CA THR A 39 -14.81 26.95 -6.63
C THR A 39 -16.09 26.26 -6.18
N TYR A 40 -16.80 25.54 -7.07
CA TYR A 40 -18.20 25.13 -6.87
C TYR A 40 -18.46 24.03 -5.81
N HIS A 41 -17.58 23.76 -4.85
CA HIS A 41 -17.85 22.78 -3.76
C HIS A 41 -17.53 23.32 -2.36
N GLY A 42 -18.59 23.58 -1.58
CA GLY A 42 -18.61 23.54 -0.11
C GLY A 42 -18.26 24.82 0.66
N SER A 43 -19.29 25.40 1.31
CA SER A 43 -19.38 26.35 2.45
C SER A 43 -18.37 27.50 2.63
N ASP A 44 -18.95 28.68 2.92
CA ASP A 44 -18.40 30.02 3.19
C ASP A 44 -17.90 30.88 2.01
N VAL A 45 -18.67 31.95 1.77
CA VAL A 45 -18.51 32.92 0.67
C VAL A 45 -17.32 33.87 0.91
N ALA A 46 -16.84 34.01 2.15
CA ALA A 46 -15.84 35.00 2.52
C ALA A 46 -14.37 34.62 2.17
N ILE A 47 -14.06 33.33 1.97
CA ILE A 47 -12.68 32.82 1.80
C ILE A 47 -12.58 31.86 0.59
N ARG A 48 -13.22 32.17 -0.54
CA ARG A 48 -13.13 31.29 -1.73
C ARG A 48 -11.75 31.40 -2.40
N ARG A 49 -11.03 30.29 -2.52
CA ARG A 49 -9.91 30.08 -3.46
C ARG A 49 -10.14 28.76 -4.20
N PRO A 50 -9.76 28.63 -5.48
CA PRO A 50 -9.91 27.39 -6.24
C PRO A 50 -8.83 26.37 -5.82
N MET A 51 -8.83 25.95 -4.55
CA MET A 51 -7.73 25.18 -3.96
C MET A 51 -7.45 23.87 -4.69
N GLY A 52 -8.47 23.17 -5.19
CA GLY A 52 -8.26 21.96 -5.99
C GLY A 52 -7.45 22.23 -7.26
N ALA A 53 -7.79 23.28 -8.01
CA ALA A 53 -7.08 23.68 -9.22
C ALA A 53 -5.66 24.20 -8.92
N ILE A 54 -5.49 24.96 -7.83
CA ILE A 54 -4.18 25.43 -7.36
C ILE A 54 -3.28 24.23 -7.01
N CYS A 55 -3.81 23.27 -6.25
CA CYS A 55 -3.08 22.07 -5.83
C CYS A 55 -2.68 21.20 -7.03
N LEU A 56 -3.61 20.98 -7.98
CA LEU A 56 -3.36 20.16 -9.16
C LEU A 56 -2.36 20.81 -10.13
N SER A 57 -2.50 22.11 -10.38
CA SER A 57 -1.54 22.84 -11.23
C SER A 57 -0.17 22.96 -10.54
N GLY A 58 -0.15 23.14 -9.22
CA GLY A 58 1.06 23.17 -8.41
C GLY A 58 1.80 21.83 -8.38
N SER A 59 1.09 20.71 -8.26
CA SER A 59 1.70 19.37 -8.30
C SER A 59 2.29 19.06 -9.68
N MET A 60 1.60 19.43 -10.77
CA MET A 60 2.13 19.33 -12.13
C MET A 60 3.40 20.19 -12.32
N LEU A 61 3.38 21.44 -11.87
CA LEU A 61 4.54 22.33 -11.91
C LEU A 61 5.71 21.77 -11.13
N LEU A 62 5.48 21.30 -9.91
CA LEU A 62 6.52 20.70 -9.06
C LEU A 62 7.16 19.49 -9.75
N MET A 63 6.37 18.57 -10.28
CA MET A 63 6.90 17.39 -10.98
C MET A 63 7.69 17.76 -12.24
N LEU A 64 7.23 18.74 -13.01
CA LEU A 64 7.96 19.23 -14.20
C LEU A 64 9.26 19.94 -13.82
N LEU A 65 9.27 20.70 -12.72
CA LEU A 65 10.49 21.29 -12.18
C LEU A 65 11.50 20.22 -11.73
N ILE A 66 11.03 19.17 -11.05
CA ILE A 66 11.87 18.02 -10.69
C ILE A 66 12.42 17.36 -11.96
N ALA A 67 11.59 17.09 -12.96
CA ALA A 67 12.04 16.51 -14.24
C ALA A 67 13.08 17.39 -14.92
N TRP A 68 12.88 18.72 -14.92
CA TRP A 68 13.84 19.65 -15.50
C TRP A 68 15.16 19.70 -14.71
N MET A 69 15.11 19.71 -13.38
CA MET A 69 16.31 19.66 -12.54
C MET A 69 17.11 18.36 -12.75
N LEU A 70 16.42 17.25 -12.96
CA LEU A 70 17.06 15.96 -13.19
C LEU A 70 17.78 15.88 -14.54
N THR A 71 17.46 16.73 -15.52
CA THR A 71 18.22 16.81 -16.79
C THR A 71 19.69 17.23 -16.61
N PHE A 72 20.03 17.83 -15.46
CA PHE A 72 21.42 18.12 -15.09
C PHE A 72 22.14 16.96 -14.38
N THR A 73 21.48 15.82 -14.24
CA THR A 73 21.97 14.62 -13.55
C THR A 73 21.90 13.40 -14.47
N ALA A 74 22.36 12.23 -13.99
CA ALA A 74 22.24 10.96 -14.71
C ALA A 74 20.84 10.32 -14.62
N TYR A 75 19.93 10.90 -13.83
CA TYR A 75 18.60 10.36 -13.63
C TYR A 75 17.57 11.05 -14.53
N GLU A 76 16.59 10.30 -15.03
CA GLU A 76 15.49 10.83 -15.83
C GLU A 76 14.17 10.68 -15.08
N PHE A 77 13.34 11.72 -15.07
CA PHE A 77 11.94 11.65 -14.64
C PHE A 77 11.03 11.95 -15.83
N PRO A 78 10.58 10.92 -16.57
CA PRO A 78 9.97 11.12 -17.88
C PRO A 78 8.61 11.80 -17.83
N VAL A 79 8.35 12.63 -18.84
CA VAL A 79 7.12 13.42 -18.97
C VAL A 79 5.87 12.54 -19.06
N PHE A 80 5.95 11.34 -19.64
CA PHE A 80 4.81 10.43 -19.73
C PHE A 80 4.37 9.89 -18.36
N ILE A 81 5.28 9.79 -17.37
CA ILE A 81 4.96 9.43 -15.98
C ILE A 81 4.14 10.55 -15.34
N ILE A 82 4.60 11.79 -15.50
CA ILE A 82 3.90 12.99 -15.03
C ILE A 82 2.50 13.06 -15.66
N GLY A 83 2.42 12.84 -16.98
CA GLY A 83 1.16 12.81 -17.71
C GLY A 83 0.20 11.73 -17.21
N GLY A 84 0.68 10.50 -17.02
CA GLY A 84 -0.11 9.39 -16.48
C GLY A 84 -0.63 9.65 -15.07
N ALA A 85 0.22 10.18 -14.18
CA ALA A 85 -0.20 10.54 -12.82
C ALA A 85 -1.23 11.68 -12.77
N ILE A 86 -1.06 12.70 -13.62
CA ILE A 86 -2.06 13.76 -13.78
C ILE A 86 -3.35 13.21 -14.40
N ALA A 87 -3.28 12.22 -15.28
CA ALA A 87 -4.46 11.56 -15.84
C ALA A 87 -5.27 10.81 -14.77
N ILE A 88 -4.60 10.08 -13.87
CA ILE A 88 -5.23 9.39 -12.74
C ILE A 88 -6.04 10.38 -11.89
N THR A 89 -5.45 11.54 -11.58
CA THR A 89 -6.14 12.55 -10.77
C THR A 89 -7.25 13.25 -11.55
N THR A 90 -6.99 13.66 -12.80
CA THR A 90 -7.94 14.49 -13.56
C THR A 90 -9.16 13.69 -14.03
N PHE A 91 -8.93 12.54 -14.66
CA PHE A 91 -10.02 11.72 -15.21
C PHE A 91 -10.54 10.72 -14.18
N GLY A 92 -9.64 10.12 -13.40
CA GLY A 92 -10.02 9.15 -12.39
C GLY A 92 -10.86 9.76 -11.26
N ASP A 93 -10.33 10.79 -10.56
CA ASP A 93 -11.10 11.46 -9.50
C ASP A 93 -12.26 12.27 -10.08
N GLY A 94 -12.13 12.79 -11.31
CA GLY A 94 -13.25 13.43 -12.02
C GLY A 94 -14.47 12.53 -12.14
N ILE A 95 -14.30 11.31 -12.65
CA ILE A 95 -15.39 10.33 -12.78
C ILE A 95 -15.83 9.82 -11.40
N ALA A 96 -14.89 9.57 -10.48
CA ALA A 96 -15.19 9.14 -9.13
C ALA A 96 -16.04 10.18 -8.37
N THR A 97 -15.78 11.46 -8.57
CA THR A 97 -16.53 12.58 -8.00
C THR A 97 -17.93 12.69 -8.59
N ILE A 98 -18.12 12.47 -9.90
CA ILE A 98 -19.46 12.38 -10.49
C ILE A 98 -20.28 11.27 -9.80
N LEU A 99 -19.67 10.10 -9.57
CA LEU A 99 -20.33 9.02 -8.85
C LEU A 99 -20.61 9.35 -7.38
N ARG A 100 -19.71 10.08 -6.69
CA ARG A 100 -19.97 10.57 -5.33
C ARG A 100 -21.22 11.44 -5.29
N VAL A 101 -21.31 12.43 -6.17
CA VAL A 101 -22.46 13.35 -6.24
C VAL A 101 -23.74 12.59 -6.58
N ALA A 102 -23.70 11.68 -7.55
CA ALA A 102 -24.86 10.87 -7.93
C ALA A 102 -25.32 9.95 -6.78
N ASN A 103 -24.37 9.37 -6.03
CA ASN A 103 -24.69 8.58 -4.86
C ASN A 103 -25.27 9.46 -3.75
N GLN A 104 -24.61 10.56 -3.39
CA GLN A 104 -25.09 11.47 -2.36
C GLN A 104 -26.52 11.95 -2.63
N ALA A 105 -26.81 12.40 -3.86
CA ALA A 105 -28.17 12.80 -4.27
C ALA A 105 -29.20 11.67 -4.11
N ARG A 106 -28.83 10.41 -4.44
CA ARG A 106 -29.71 9.25 -4.20
C ARG A 106 -30.01 9.02 -2.73
N TYR A 107 -29.04 9.21 -1.84
CA TYR A 107 -29.23 9.03 -0.40
C TYR A 107 -30.06 10.15 0.22
N GLU A 108 -29.86 11.40 -0.21
CA GLU A 108 -30.69 12.55 0.19
C GLU A 108 -32.16 12.33 -0.21
N VAL A 109 -32.42 11.77 -1.40
CA VAL A 109 -33.78 11.42 -1.87
C VAL A 109 -34.39 10.23 -1.10
N LEU A 110 -33.59 9.27 -0.66
CA LEU A 110 -34.05 8.08 0.09
C LEU A 110 -34.31 8.34 1.58
N GLY A 111 -34.04 9.56 2.08
CA GLY A 111 -34.60 10.12 3.32
C GLY A 111 -34.23 9.46 4.66
N ASN A 112 -33.57 8.31 4.70
CA ASN A 112 -33.48 7.50 5.94
C ASN A 112 -32.12 6.89 6.27
N ILE A 113 -31.03 7.21 5.54
CA ILE A 113 -29.70 6.62 5.83
C ILE A 113 -28.61 7.70 5.73
N LYS A 114 -27.92 7.96 6.86
CA LYS A 114 -26.70 8.79 6.87
C LYS A 114 -25.60 8.11 6.04
N TYR A 115 -25.02 8.85 5.09
CA TYR A 115 -23.89 8.35 4.29
C TYR A 115 -22.64 8.22 5.18
N PRO A 116 -21.85 7.13 5.08
CA PRO A 116 -20.57 7.03 5.79
C PRO A 116 -19.60 8.11 5.30
N GLU A 117 -19.16 8.96 6.22
CA GLU A 117 -18.64 10.30 5.94
C GLU A 117 -17.34 10.51 6.74
N ARG A 118 -16.23 10.93 6.08
CA ARG A 118 -14.93 11.23 6.73
C ARG A 118 -14.63 12.72 6.73
N GLY A 119 -14.41 13.29 7.92
CA GLY A 119 -14.05 14.70 8.11
C GLY A 119 -12.59 15.01 7.74
N TYR A 120 -12.38 16.17 7.10
CA TYR A 120 -11.08 16.75 6.77
C TYR A 120 -10.76 17.95 7.66
N SER A 121 -9.50 18.39 7.68
CA SER A 121 -9.18 19.76 8.09
C SER A 121 -10.03 20.73 7.25
N GLU A 122 -10.65 21.74 7.88
CA GLU A 122 -11.65 22.67 7.31
C GLU A 122 -13.12 22.16 7.26
N GLY A 123 -13.48 21.04 7.90
CA GLY A 123 -14.89 20.65 8.08
C GLY A 123 -15.58 20.10 6.83
N ARG A 124 -14.82 19.79 5.77
CA ARG A 124 -15.32 19.02 4.62
C ARG A 124 -15.48 17.56 5.01
N VAL A 125 -16.51 16.90 4.48
CA VAL A 125 -16.75 15.49 4.74
C VAL A 125 -16.88 14.76 3.41
N LYS A 126 -15.98 13.80 3.10
CA LYS A 126 -16.12 12.99 1.87
C LYS A 126 -16.83 11.68 2.17
N PRO A 127 -17.86 11.32 1.37
CA PRO A 127 -18.47 10.01 1.44
C PRO A 127 -17.45 8.93 1.06
N GLU A 128 -17.14 8.02 1.98
CA GLU A 128 -16.22 6.90 1.73
C GLU A 128 -17.00 5.76 1.05
N SER A 129 -16.64 5.43 -0.18
CA SER A 129 -17.32 4.41 -0.96
C SER A 129 -16.33 3.55 -1.72
N ILE A 130 -16.45 2.24 -1.53
CA ILE A 130 -15.67 1.26 -2.29
C ILE A 130 -15.86 1.43 -3.78
N LYS A 131 -17.09 1.76 -4.25
CA LYS A 131 -17.38 1.97 -5.67
C LYS A 131 -16.54 3.12 -6.25
N VAL A 132 -16.45 4.22 -5.50
CA VAL A 132 -15.68 5.40 -5.88
C VAL A 132 -14.20 5.08 -6.01
N SER A 133 -13.63 4.37 -5.02
CA SER A 133 -12.21 3.98 -5.02
C SER A 133 -11.88 3.03 -6.18
N LEU A 134 -12.77 2.07 -6.45
CA LEU A 134 -12.62 1.15 -7.59
C LEU A 134 -12.76 1.89 -8.93
N THR A 135 -13.67 2.86 -9.03
CA THR A 135 -13.77 3.70 -10.24
C THR A 135 -12.48 4.45 -10.48
N LEU A 136 -11.89 5.10 -9.47
CA LEU A 136 -10.61 5.77 -9.60
C LEU A 136 -9.51 4.80 -10.09
N LEU A 137 -9.42 3.60 -9.51
CA LEU A 137 -8.46 2.58 -9.93
C LEU A 137 -8.62 2.21 -11.41
N PHE A 138 -9.83 1.83 -11.85
CA PHE A 138 -10.03 1.34 -13.22
C PHE A 138 -9.91 2.45 -14.26
N THR A 139 -10.60 3.58 -14.04
CA THR A 139 -10.55 4.71 -14.97
C THR A 139 -9.17 5.36 -14.97
N GLY A 140 -8.54 5.49 -13.81
CA GLY A 140 -7.17 5.97 -13.67
C GLY A 140 -6.18 5.09 -14.43
N THR A 141 -6.30 3.76 -14.35
CA THR A 141 -5.45 2.83 -15.12
C THR A 141 -5.58 3.07 -16.62
N VAL A 142 -6.82 3.12 -17.14
CA VAL A 142 -7.09 3.30 -18.57
C VAL A 142 -6.56 4.64 -19.06
N PHE A 143 -6.90 5.74 -18.40
CA PHE A 143 -6.47 7.07 -18.82
C PHE A 143 -4.96 7.27 -18.65
N SER A 144 -4.35 6.74 -17.58
CA SER A 144 -2.89 6.75 -17.42
C SER A 144 -2.19 6.03 -18.56
N PHE A 145 -2.67 4.85 -18.94
CA PHE A 145 -2.08 4.08 -20.02
C PHE A 145 -2.21 4.80 -21.38
N LEU A 146 -3.40 5.29 -21.71
CA LEU A 146 -3.66 5.99 -22.98
C LEU A 146 -2.85 7.29 -23.09
N ILE A 147 -2.79 8.07 -22.01
CA ILE A 147 -2.03 9.32 -21.97
C ILE A 147 -0.53 9.07 -21.95
N GLY A 148 -0.08 8.06 -21.19
CA GLY A 148 1.31 7.63 -21.19
C GLY A 148 1.76 7.25 -22.60
N PHE A 149 0.95 6.45 -23.31
CA PHE A 149 1.18 6.09 -24.71
C PHE A 149 1.19 7.33 -25.64
N TRP A 150 0.21 8.21 -25.50
CA TRP A 150 0.13 9.45 -26.28
C TRP A 150 1.38 10.31 -26.12
N ILE A 151 1.86 10.50 -24.89
CA ILE A 151 3.06 11.31 -24.63
C ILE A 151 4.31 10.61 -25.15
N LEU A 152 4.41 9.29 -24.92
CA LEU A 152 5.56 8.49 -25.39
C LEU A 152 5.72 8.55 -26.91
N HIS A 153 4.62 8.64 -27.66
CA HIS A 153 4.65 8.78 -29.12
C HIS A 153 5.33 10.08 -29.60
N TRP A 154 5.23 11.16 -28.83
CA TRP A 154 5.73 12.49 -29.21
C TRP A 154 7.03 12.89 -28.52
N THR A 155 7.43 12.18 -27.47
CA THR A 155 8.64 12.50 -26.69
C THR A 155 9.85 11.81 -27.29
N GLU A 156 11.02 12.45 -27.15
CA GLU A 156 12.28 11.82 -27.56
C GLU A 156 12.48 10.49 -26.81
N PRO A 157 13.16 9.50 -27.43
CA PRO A 157 13.44 8.24 -26.79
C PRO A 157 14.14 8.47 -25.44
N THR A 158 13.61 7.86 -24.39
CA THR A 158 14.30 7.77 -23.09
C THR A 158 15.62 7.03 -23.24
N SER A 159 16.53 7.19 -22.28
CA SER A 159 17.83 6.49 -22.28
C SER A 159 17.72 4.95 -22.33
N PHE A 160 16.56 4.40 -22.02
CA PHE A 160 16.23 2.98 -22.14
C PHE A 160 14.91 2.78 -22.91
N PRO A 161 14.75 1.65 -23.62
CA PRO A 161 13.52 1.37 -24.37
C PRO A 161 12.34 1.15 -23.43
N VAL A 162 11.27 1.93 -23.61
CA VAL A 162 10.02 1.80 -22.83
C VAL A 162 9.02 0.97 -23.64
N SER A 163 8.76 -0.26 -23.19
CA SER A 163 7.75 -1.12 -23.80
C SER A 163 6.33 -0.73 -23.39
N LEU A 164 5.34 -0.98 -24.24
CA LEU A 164 3.92 -0.76 -23.88
C LEU A 164 3.48 -1.62 -22.68
N GLN A 165 4.09 -2.79 -22.48
CA GLN A 165 3.87 -3.63 -21.30
C GLN A 165 4.33 -2.92 -20.02
N LEU A 166 5.49 -2.25 -20.07
CA LEU A 166 5.99 -1.44 -18.96
C LEU A 166 5.04 -0.27 -18.67
N VAL A 167 4.57 0.45 -19.70
CA VAL A 167 3.61 1.57 -19.53
C VAL A 167 2.31 1.09 -18.91
N PHE A 168 1.80 -0.08 -19.32
CA PHE A 168 0.60 -0.67 -18.73
C PHE A 168 0.83 -1.07 -17.27
N PHE A 169 1.93 -1.77 -16.99
CA PHE A 169 2.31 -2.19 -15.64
C PHE A 169 2.35 -1.00 -14.67
N ILE A 170 3.13 0.04 -14.98
CA ILE A 170 3.24 1.19 -14.09
C ILE A 170 1.93 1.98 -14.00
N SER A 171 1.10 1.99 -15.05
CA SER A 171 -0.22 2.63 -15.00
C SER A 171 -1.16 1.94 -13.99
N VAL A 172 -1.13 0.61 -13.93
CA VAL A 172 -1.86 -0.17 -12.90
C VAL A 172 -1.34 0.18 -11.51
N ILE A 173 -0.03 0.15 -11.30
CA ILE A 173 0.59 0.48 -10.00
C ILE A 173 0.26 1.92 -9.57
N GLY A 174 0.40 2.87 -10.49
CA GLY A 174 0.10 4.28 -10.26
C GLY A 174 -1.36 4.51 -9.90
N ALA A 175 -2.29 3.83 -10.57
CA ALA A 175 -3.72 3.98 -10.33
C ALA A 175 -4.16 3.35 -9.00
N ILE A 176 -3.65 2.16 -8.63
CA ILE A 176 -3.91 1.55 -7.32
C ILE A 176 -3.35 2.45 -6.20
N THR A 177 -2.10 2.95 -6.38
CA THR A 177 -1.46 3.87 -5.44
C THR A 177 -2.28 5.16 -5.30
N GLY A 178 -2.76 5.71 -6.42
CA GLY A 178 -3.60 6.90 -6.42
C GLY A 178 -4.93 6.69 -5.69
N ALA A 179 -5.59 5.56 -5.93
CA ALA A 179 -6.81 5.18 -5.21
C ALA A 179 -6.58 5.00 -3.71
N LEU A 180 -5.45 4.37 -3.32
CA LEU A 180 -5.08 4.23 -1.93
C LEU A 180 -4.81 5.59 -1.28
N LEU A 181 -4.02 6.47 -1.92
CA LEU A 181 -3.70 7.79 -1.40
C LEU A 181 -4.92 8.69 -1.28
N GLU A 182 -5.86 8.59 -2.22
CA GLU A 182 -7.15 9.25 -2.11
C GLU A 182 -7.93 8.75 -0.88
N CYS A 183 -7.92 7.45 -0.62
CA CYS A 183 -8.61 6.85 0.52
C CYS A 183 -7.98 7.25 1.88
N ILE A 184 -6.65 7.37 1.96
CA ILE A 184 -5.95 7.60 3.25
C ILE A 184 -5.57 9.06 3.52
N SER A 185 -5.53 9.93 2.51
CA SER A 185 -5.11 11.32 2.69
C SER A 185 -6.16 12.11 3.49
N THR A 186 -5.76 12.59 4.66
CA THR A 186 -6.64 13.35 5.58
C THR A 186 -6.11 14.74 5.91
N ARG A 187 -4.78 14.96 5.79
CA ARG A 187 -4.12 16.22 6.15
C ARG A 187 -3.74 17.10 4.96
N VAL A 188 -3.50 16.50 3.80
CA VAL A 188 -3.04 17.19 2.60
C VAL A 188 -4.10 17.02 1.51
N HIS A 189 -4.28 18.04 0.68
CA HIS A 189 -5.22 17.98 -0.44
C HIS A 189 -4.86 16.82 -1.38
N ASP A 190 -5.84 15.97 -1.72
CA ASP A 190 -5.73 14.84 -2.65
C ASP A 190 -5.11 15.22 -4.01
N ASN A 191 -5.43 16.39 -4.55
CA ASN A 191 -4.82 16.97 -5.77
C ASN A 191 -3.30 17.23 -5.67
N ILE A 192 -2.71 17.06 -4.48
CA ILE A 192 -1.26 17.03 -4.28
C ILE A 192 -0.80 15.59 -4.07
N THR A 193 -1.40 14.89 -3.09
CA THR A 193 -0.91 13.57 -2.67
C THR A 193 -1.06 12.50 -3.75
N VAL A 194 -2.22 12.46 -4.43
CA VAL A 194 -2.53 11.46 -5.46
C VAL A 194 -1.59 11.58 -6.65
N PRO A 195 -1.48 12.73 -7.36
CA PRO A 195 -0.62 12.80 -8.55
C PRO A 195 0.86 12.61 -8.20
N ILE A 196 1.37 13.21 -7.12
CA ILE A 196 2.78 13.06 -6.75
C ILE A 196 3.06 11.62 -6.34
N GLY A 197 2.24 11.03 -5.47
CA GLY A 197 2.46 9.66 -5.00
C GLY A 197 2.32 8.61 -6.10
N SER A 198 1.34 8.76 -7.00
CA SER A 198 1.22 7.92 -8.19
C SER A 198 2.46 8.06 -9.09
N ALA A 199 2.92 9.29 -9.35
CA ALA A 199 4.10 9.52 -10.19
C ALA A 199 5.37 8.92 -9.58
N MET A 200 5.57 9.04 -8.26
CA MET A 200 6.73 8.47 -7.57
C MET A 200 6.71 6.94 -7.58
N ALA A 201 5.55 6.33 -7.35
CA ALA A 201 5.42 4.87 -7.47
C ALA A 201 5.71 4.40 -8.92
N MET A 202 5.13 5.07 -9.92
CA MET A 202 5.39 4.78 -11.33
C MET A 202 6.87 4.93 -11.69
N TRP A 203 7.51 6.01 -11.22
CA TRP A 203 8.92 6.29 -11.49
C TRP A 203 9.87 5.28 -10.83
N LEU A 204 9.56 4.85 -9.60
CA LEU A 204 10.28 3.77 -8.92
C LEU A 204 10.29 2.50 -9.78
N PHE A 205 9.12 2.05 -10.25
CA PHE A 205 9.03 0.83 -11.04
C PHE A 205 9.57 0.97 -12.47
N LEU A 206 9.50 2.17 -13.04
CA LEU A 206 10.18 2.47 -14.29
C LEU A 206 11.70 2.29 -14.15
N SER A 207 12.28 2.69 -13.02
CA SER A 207 13.73 2.64 -12.77
C SER A 207 14.29 1.21 -12.71
N PHE A 208 13.45 0.21 -12.41
CA PHE A 208 13.86 -1.20 -12.47
C PHE A 208 13.86 -1.77 -13.90
N GLY A 209 13.19 -1.11 -14.86
CA GLY A 209 13.03 -1.61 -16.23
C GLY A 209 12.24 -2.93 -16.34
N TYR A 210 11.63 -3.39 -15.25
CA TYR A 210 10.90 -4.66 -15.18
C TYR A 210 9.49 -4.52 -15.80
N SER A 211 9.18 -5.36 -16.79
CA SER A 211 7.86 -5.37 -17.43
C SER A 211 7.20 -6.73 -17.36
N VAL A 212 5.89 -6.72 -17.16
CA VAL A 212 5.06 -7.93 -17.06
C VAL A 212 4.11 -7.97 -18.25
N SER A 213 3.82 -9.17 -18.75
CA SER A 213 2.84 -9.36 -19.83
C SER A 213 1.47 -8.79 -19.45
N TYR A 214 0.72 -8.30 -20.43
CA TYR A 214 -0.63 -7.75 -20.18
C TYR A 214 -1.55 -8.75 -19.47
N LEU A 215 -1.53 -10.01 -19.90
CA LEU A 215 -2.37 -11.07 -19.33
C LEU A 215 -1.99 -11.37 -17.88
N SER A 216 -0.70 -11.49 -17.58
CA SER A 216 -0.20 -11.69 -16.22
C SER A 216 -0.56 -10.51 -15.32
N MET A 217 -0.48 -9.28 -15.83
CA MET A 217 -0.84 -8.07 -15.08
C MET A 217 -2.33 -8.00 -14.78
N VAL A 218 -3.19 -8.28 -15.78
CA VAL A 218 -4.64 -8.35 -15.59
C VAL A 218 -5.02 -9.46 -14.61
N PHE A 219 -4.37 -10.64 -14.71
CA PHE A 219 -4.57 -11.73 -13.77
C PHE A 219 -4.19 -11.33 -12.35
N ALA A 220 -2.98 -10.76 -12.15
CA ALA A 220 -2.51 -10.31 -10.85
C ALA A 220 -3.45 -9.29 -10.21
N LEU A 221 -3.87 -8.28 -10.99
CA LEU A 221 -4.83 -7.27 -10.54
C LEU A 221 -6.17 -7.88 -10.18
N ALA A 222 -6.76 -8.68 -11.07
CA ALA A 222 -8.07 -9.28 -10.84
C ALA A 222 -8.05 -10.22 -9.62
N PHE A 223 -7.05 -11.08 -9.53
CA PHE A 223 -6.92 -12.04 -8.44
C PHE A 223 -6.74 -11.35 -7.09
N ALA A 224 -5.79 -10.42 -6.98
CA ALA A 224 -5.54 -9.68 -5.75
C ALA A 224 -6.74 -8.81 -5.34
N LEU A 225 -7.40 -8.16 -6.31
CA LEU A 225 -8.54 -7.29 -6.07
C LEU A 225 -9.78 -8.08 -5.63
N ILE A 226 -10.06 -9.24 -6.24
CA ILE A 226 -11.18 -10.12 -5.84
C ILE A 226 -10.98 -10.56 -4.39
N LEU A 227 -9.79 -11.02 -4.03
CA LEU A 227 -9.51 -11.47 -2.67
C LEU A 227 -9.56 -10.32 -1.66
N GLY A 228 -9.00 -9.15 -2.00
CA GLY A 228 -9.13 -7.94 -1.19
C GLY A 228 -10.59 -7.51 -0.99
N TYR A 229 -11.41 -7.60 -2.04
CA TYR A 229 -12.85 -7.32 -1.99
C TYR A 229 -13.59 -8.32 -1.09
N LEU A 230 -13.27 -9.61 -1.18
CA LEU A 230 -13.84 -10.64 -0.31
C LEU A 230 -13.45 -10.40 1.16
N ALA A 231 -12.19 -10.02 1.44
CA ALA A 231 -11.73 -9.67 2.79
C ALA A 231 -12.47 -8.44 3.35
N TYR A 232 -12.70 -7.42 2.52
CA TYR A 232 -13.52 -6.27 2.88
C TYR A 232 -14.97 -6.68 3.18
N ARG A 233 -15.58 -7.52 2.33
CA ARG A 233 -16.95 -8.03 2.53
C ARG A 233 -17.08 -8.89 3.77
N ALA A 234 -16.04 -9.63 4.14
CA ALA A 234 -15.96 -10.40 5.36
C ALA A 234 -15.67 -9.54 6.61
N GLY A 235 -15.46 -8.22 6.44
CA GLY A 235 -15.10 -7.28 7.51
C GLY A 235 -13.74 -7.59 8.14
N ILE A 236 -12.81 -8.17 7.38
CA ILE A 236 -11.42 -8.45 7.80
C ILE A 236 -10.53 -7.24 7.47
N ALA A 237 -10.84 -6.52 6.39
CA ALA A 237 -10.11 -5.33 5.95
C ALA A 237 -11.06 -4.15 5.74
N ASP A 238 -10.56 -2.92 5.93
CA ASP A 238 -11.26 -1.71 5.49
C ASP A 238 -10.94 -1.39 4.00
N ILE A 239 -11.47 -0.29 3.45
CA ILE A 239 -11.21 0.10 2.05
C ILE A 239 -9.73 0.35 1.81
N SER A 240 -9.03 0.96 2.77
CA SER A 240 -7.58 1.18 2.68
C SER A 240 -6.80 -0.14 2.74
N GLY A 241 -7.27 -1.10 3.54
CA GLY A 241 -6.76 -2.46 3.63
C GLY A 241 -6.95 -3.22 2.32
N LEU A 242 -8.11 -3.09 1.66
CA LEU A 242 -8.37 -3.67 0.35
C LEU A 242 -7.40 -3.13 -0.70
N LEU A 243 -7.27 -1.80 -0.83
CA LEU A 243 -6.44 -1.18 -1.86
C LEU A 243 -4.95 -1.46 -1.63
N SER A 244 -4.49 -1.38 -0.37
CA SER A 244 -3.11 -1.74 -0.03
C SER A 244 -2.84 -3.23 -0.26
N ALA A 245 -3.72 -4.14 0.18
CA ALA A 245 -3.57 -5.58 -0.09
C ALA A 245 -3.60 -5.89 -1.60
N THR A 246 -4.41 -5.17 -2.38
CA THR A 246 -4.39 -5.27 -3.84
C THR A 246 -3.05 -4.85 -4.41
N LEU A 247 -2.48 -3.72 -3.96
CA LEU A 247 -1.17 -3.27 -4.39
C LEU A 247 -0.07 -4.27 -4.04
N VAL A 248 -0.05 -4.74 -2.79
CA VAL A 248 0.90 -5.76 -2.32
C VAL A 248 0.78 -7.04 -3.13
N GLY A 249 -0.45 -7.52 -3.37
CA GLY A 249 -0.70 -8.72 -4.17
C GLY A 249 -0.26 -8.58 -5.62
N VAL A 250 -0.56 -7.44 -6.27
CA VAL A 250 -0.09 -7.18 -7.63
C VAL A 250 1.43 -7.20 -7.68
N LEU A 251 2.13 -6.56 -6.74
CA LEU A 251 3.59 -6.52 -6.73
C LEU A 251 4.20 -7.91 -6.50
N ILE A 252 3.70 -8.69 -5.53
CA ILE A 252 4.26 -10.03 -5.28
C ILE A 252 4.03 -10.93 -6.50
N ILE A 253 2.80 -10.99 -7.03
CA ILE A 253 2.48 -11.83 -8.20
C ILE A 253 3.27 -11.38 -9.44
N ALA A 254 3.44 -10.08 -9.62
CA ALA A 254 4.17 -9.52 -10.76
C ALA A 254 5.65 -9.90 -10.76
N PHE A 255 6.33 -9.83 -9.62
CA PHE A 255 7.78 -10.07 -9.52
C PHE A 255 8.16 -11.53 -9.22
N THR A 256 7.21 -12.33 -8.70
CA THR A 256 7.42 -13.73 -8.34
C THR A 256 6.33 -14.60 -8.98
N ASP A 257 5.36 -15.07 -8.19
CA ASP A 257 4.22 -15.82 -8.65
C ASP A 257 3.02 -15.72 -7.69
N VAL A 258 1.94 -16.44 -8.02
CA VAL A 258 0.72 -16.50 -7.20
C VAL A 258 0.93 -17.24 -5.88
N TRP A 259 1.86 -18.19 -5.82
CA TRP A 259 2.11 -19.02 -4.65
C TRP A 259 2.73 -18.23 -3.51
N TRP A 260 3.66 -17.34 -3.82
CA TRP A 260 4.22 -16.41 -2.84
C TRP A 260 3.12 -15.55 -2.24
N PHE A 261 2.28 -14.96 -3.08
CA PHE A 261 1.15 -14.17 -2.61
C PHE A 261 0.17 -14.98 -1.75
N LEU A 262 -0.09 -16.25 -2.07
CA LEU A 262 -0.94 -17.12 -1.26
C LEU A 262 -0.38 -17.39 0.14
N LEU A 263 0.95 -17.40 0.33
CA LEU A 263 1.56 -17.50 1.67
C LEU A 263 1.28 -16.24 2.50
N LEU A 264 1.42 -15.06 1.90
CA LEU A 264 1.09 -13.81 2.57
C LEU A 264 -0.43 -13.68 2.80
N LEU A 265 -1.25 -14.18 1.88
CA LEU A 265 -2.70 -14.26 2.08
C LEU A 265 -3.06 -15.20 3.23
N ALA A 266 -2.37 -16.34 3.37
CA ALA A 266 -2.57 -17.26 4.48
C ALA A 266 -2.32 -16.58 5.82
N PHE A 267 -1.26 -15.78 5.93
CA PHE A 267 -1.04 -14.87 7.06
C PHE A 267 -2.27 -13.99 7.34
N TYR A 268 -2.78 -13.26 6.35
CA TYR A 268 -3.92 -12.35 6.54
C TYR A 268 -5.22 -13.08 6.91
N LEU A 269 -5.46 -14.26 6.35
CA LEU A 269 -6.65 -15.06 6.64
C LEU A 269 -6.59 -15.67 8.04
N LEU A 270 -5.45 -16.26 8.42
CA LEU A 270 -5.22 -16.79 9.77
C LEU A 270 -5.30 -15.65 10.79
N GLY A 271 -4.57 -14.57 10.56
CA GLY A 271 -4.56 -13.40 11.41
C GLY A 271 -5.93 -12.77 11.57
N GLY A 272 -6.65 -12.53 10.47
CA GLY A 272 -8.00 -11.97 10.50
C GLY A 272 -9.02 -12.88 11.20
N GLY A 273 -8.88 -14.20 11.05
CA GLY A 273 -9.69 -15.19 11.74
C GLY A 273 -9.47 -15.15 13.26
N PHE A 274 -8.21 -15.14 13.71
CA PHE A 274 -7.86 -15.08 15.13
C PHE A 274 -8.12 -13.71 15.76
N THR A 275 -8.00 -12.62 15.01
CA THR A 275 -8.43 -11.30 15.48
C THR A 275 -9.90 -11.30 15.89
N LYS A 276 -10.78 -11.99 15.15
CA LYS A 276 -12.20 -12.13 15.51
C LYS A 276 -12.48 -13.19 16.57
N TYR A 277 -11.55 -14.10 16.82
CA TYR A 277 -11.68 -15.10 17.87
C TYR A 277 -11.80 -14.42 19.24
N LYS A 278 -12.84 -14.78 20.01
CA LYS A 278 -13.16 -14.19 21.33
C LYS A 278 -13.17 -12.65 21.36
N TYR A 279 -13.56 -11.99 20.26
CA TYR A 279 -13.53 -10.52 20.17
C TYR A 279 -14.29 -9.80 21.30
N LYS A 280 -15.48 -10.28 21.69
CA LYS A 280 -16.24 -9.69 22.81
C LYS A 280 -15.50 -9.73 24.15
N TYR A 281 -14.73 -10.79 24.40
CA TYR A 281 -13.90 -10.92 25.59
C TYR A 281 -12.75 -9.92 25.56
N LYS A 282 -12.01 -9.86 24.45
CA LYS A 282 -10.94 -8.87 24.25
C LYS A 282 -11.47 -7.43 24.36
N GLN A 283 -12.71 -7.19 23.90
CA GLN A 283 -13.36 -5.89 24.01
C GLN A 283 -13.70 -5.55 25.47
N SER A 284 -14.15 -6.52 26.27
CA SER A 284 -14.39 -6.31 27.71
C SER A 284 -13.12 -5.98 28.50
N LEU A 285 -11.95 -6.40 28.00
CA LEU A 285 -10.64 -6.09 28.56
C LEU A 285 -10.03 -4.79 28.00
N GLY A 286 -10.68 -4.13 27.02
CA GLY A 286 -10.16 -2.92 26.40
C GLY A 286 -8.96 -3.13 25.44
N ILE A 287 -8.63 -4.38 25.11
CA ILE A 287 -7.47 -4.75 24.27
C ILE A 287 -7.86 -5.16 22.83
N ALA A 288 -9.16 -5.23 22.51
CA ALA A 288 -9.59 -5.63 21.17
C ALA A 288 -9.12 -4.66 20.07
N GLN A 289 -8.73 -5.21 18.92
CA GLN A 289 -8.41 -4.41 17.73
C GLN A 289 -9.58 -3.49 17.35
N GLY A 290 -9.25 -2.23 17.01
CA GLY A 290 -10.22 -1.23 16.59
C GLY A 290 -11.01 -1.62 15.34
N GLN A 291 -12.09 -0.89 15.05
CA GLN A 291 -12.95 -1.07 13.86
C GLN A 291 -13.50 -2.50 13.68
N GLY A 292 -13.82 -3.20 14.78
CA GLY A 292 -14.35 -4.56 14.70
C GLY A 292 -13.31 -5.61 14.27
N GLY A 293 -12.01 -5.30 14.40
CA GLY A 293 -10.91 -6.15 13.94
C GLY A 293 -10.56 -5.98 12.46
N ALA A 294 -11.11 -4.96 11.78
CA ALA A 294 -10.76 -4.67 10.40
C ALA A 294 -9.38 -4.03 10.30
N ARG A 295 -8.51 -4.62 9.46
CA ARG A 295 -7.14 -4.15 9.22
C ARG A 295 -7.11 -3.12 8.09
N GLY A 296 -6.49 -1.98 8.37
CA GLY A 296 -6.26 -0.92 7.38
C GLY A 296 -4.85 -0.94 6.78
N TYR A 297 -4.55 0.02 5.91
CA TYR A 297 -3.29 0.06 5.15
C TYR A 297 -2.02 0.02 6.01
N LYS A 298 -2.03 0.62 7.20
CA LYS A 298 -0.85 0.64 8.09
C LYS A 298 -0.45 -0.77 8.51
N ASN A 299 -1.44 -1.60 8.88
CA ASN A 299 -1.20 -2.99 9.24
C ASN A 299 -0.76 -3.81 8.03
N VAL A 300 -1.31 -3.52 6.85
CA VAL A 300 -0.93 -4.22 5.62
C VAL A 300 0.54 -3.96 5.27
N PHE A 301 0.95 -2.68 5.18
CA PHE A 301 2.33 -2.36 4.86
C PHE A 301 3.31 -2.77 5.96
N SER A 302 2.95 -2.62 7.23
CA SER A 302 3.87 -2.93 8.32
C SER A 302 4.30 -4.39 8.34
N ASN A 303 3.39 -5.29 7.96
CA ASN A 303 3.64 -6.73 7.92
C ASN A 303 4.17 -7.24 6.58
N SER A 304 4.07 -6.43 5.51
CA SER A 304 4.37 -6.89 4.15
C SER A 304 5.50 -6.15 3.45
N ILE A 305 6.01 -5.04 3.98
CA ILE A 305 7.02 -4.24 3.27
C ILE A 305 8.32 -5.02 3.01
N VAL A 306 8.74 -5.86 3.96
CA VAL A 306 9.92 -6.74 3.83
C VAL A 306 9.66 -7.83 2.80
N ALA A 307 8.47 -8.44 2.83
CA ALA A 307 8.03 -9.41 1.83
C ALA A 307 8.00 -8.81 0.42
N ILE A 308 7.46 -7.60 0.25
CA ILE A 308 7.44 -6.88 -1.04
C ILE A 308 8.87 -6.61 -1.52
N ALA A 309 9.74 -6.10 -0.64
CA ALA A 309 11.13 -5.83 -0.98
C ALA A 309 11.85 -7.12 -1.41
N ALA A 310 11.66 -8.22 -0.68
CA ALA A 310 12.23 -9.52 -1.05
C ALA A 310 11.68 -10.02 -2.40
N SER A 311 10.37 -9.92 -2.66
CA SER A 311 9.78 -10.30 -3.94
C SER A 311 10.34 -9.49 -5.11
N ILE A 312 10.57 -8.18 -4.94
CA ILE A 312 11.17 -7.33 -5.98
C ILE A 312 12.65 -7.68 -6.19
N CYS A 313 13.40 -7.91 -5.11
CA CYS A 313 14.82 -8.26 -5.17
C CYS A 313 15.08 -9.66 -5.76
N TYR A 314 14.15 -10.60 -5.59
CA TYR A 314 14.30 -12.00 -6.01
C TYR A 314 14.69 -12.17 -7.48
N PRO A 315 13.96 -11.58 -8.46
CA PRO A 315 14.36 -11.65 -9.86
C PRO A 315 15.53 -10.72 -10.24
N ILE A 316 15.85 -9.71 -9.41
CA ILE A 316 16.91 -8.73 -9.69
C ILE A 316 18.30 -9.29 -9.33
N PHE A 317 18.38 -10.10 -8.27
CA PHE A 317 19.64 -10.67 -7.76
C PHE A 317 19.60 -12.21 -7.82
N PRO A 318 19.69 -12.82 -9.01
CA PRO A 318 19.53 -14.26 -9.19
C PRO A 318 20.56 -15.08 -8.40
N GLU A 319 21.78 -14.57 -8.21
CA GLU A 319 22.83 -15.22 -7.42
C GLU A 319 22.47 -15.33 -5.93
N ALA A 320 21.63 -14.42 -5.44
CA ALA A 320 21.15 -14.37 -4.07
C ALA A 320 19.69 -14.85 -3.92
N ALA A 321 19.09 -15.40 -4.99
CA ALA A 321 17.67 -15.72 -5.05
C ALA A 321 17.19 -16.60 -3.89
N ASN A 322 17.92 -17.66 -3.55
CA ASN A 322 17.55 -18.54 -2.42
C ASN A 322 17.62 -17.81 -1.07
N MET A 323 18.66 -17.00 -0.83
CA MET A 323 18.73 -16.18 0.38
C MET A 323 17.52 -15.24 0.47
N ILE A 324 17.17 -14.58 -0.63
CA ILE A 324 16.04 -13.63 -0.71
C ILE A 324 14.70 -14.35 -0.51
N LEU A 325 14.54 -15.55 -1.06
CA LEU A 325 13.40 -16.44 -0.80
C LEU A 325 13.23 -16.69 0.71
N TYR A 326 14.30 -17.05 1.41
CA TYR A 326 14.21 -17.26 2.87
C TYR A 326 13.98 -15.96 3.64
N VAL A 327 14.49 -14.81 3.17
CA VAL A 327 14.13 -13.50 3.72
C VAL A 327 12.62 -13.25 3.61
N TYR A 328 12.02 -13.55 2.45
CA TYR A 328 10.58 -13.47 2.26
C TYR A 328 9.83 -14.39 3.23
N LEU A 329 10.19 -15.68 3.26
CA LEU A 329 9.50 -16.68 4.09
C LEU A 329 9.63 -16.38 5.59
N GLY A 330 10.82 -15.99 6.04
CA GLY A 330 11.07 -15.61 7.44
C GLY A 330 10.28 -14.37 7.86
N SER A 331 10.16 -13.38 6.97
CA SER A 331 9.32 -12.19 7.21
C SER A 331 7.84 -12.55 7.35
N VAL A 332 7.30 -13.37 6.44
CA VAL A 332 5.89 -13.80 6.48
C VAL A 332 5.62 -14.69 7.70
N ALA A 333 6.55 -15.60 8.03
CA ALA A 333 6.45 -16.46 9.21
C ALA A 333 6.49 -15.64 10.50
N THR A 334 7.33 -14.60 10.57
CA THR A 334 7.38 -13.68 11.71
C THR A 334 6.07 -12.94 11.89
N ALA A 335 5.53 -12.33 10.82
CA ALA A 335 4.24 -11.63 10.89
C ALA A 335 3.11 -12.56 11.34
N THR A 336 3.13 -13.81 10.86
CA THR A 336 2.13 -14.83 11.22
C THR A 336 2.29 -15.28 12.67
N GLY A 337 3.52 -15.60 13.08
CA GLY A 337 3.85 -16.00 14.43
C GLY A 337 3.42 -14.94 15.44
N ASP A 338 3.80 -13.68 15.21
CA ASP A 338 3.45 -12.54 16.06
C ASP A 338 1.94 -12.31 16.16
N THR A 339 1.24 -12.30 15.03
CA THR A 339 -0.22 -12.12 15.04
C THR A 339 -0.93 -13.26 15.78
N LEU A 340 -0.49 -14.51 15.62
CA LEU A 340 -1.10 -15.62 16.35
C LEU A 340 -0.73 -15.59 17.83
N ALA A 341 0.52 -15.23 18.17
CA ALA A 341 1.00 -15.12 19.54
C ALA A 341 0.24 -14.06 20.32
N SER A 342 0.03 -12.88 19.75
CA SER A 342 -0.75 -11.80 20.35
C SER A 342 -2.23 -12.18 20.47
N GLU A 343 -2.88 -12.56 19.37
CA GLU A 343 -4.33 -12.76 19.34
C GLU A 343 -4.81 -13.98 20.16
N ILE A 344 -3.99 -15.04 20.23
CA ILE A 344 -4.28 -16.23 21.05
C ILE A 344 -3.73 -16.04 22.46
N GLY A 345 -2.52 -15.49 22.60
CA GLY A 345 -1.86 -15.28 23.90
C GLY A 345 -2.58 -14.28 24.80
N GLU A 346 -3.28 -13.28 24.25
CA GLU A 346 -4.18 -12.40 25.00
C GLU A 346 -5.32 -13.14 25.70
N THR A 347 -5.65 -14.35 25.24
CA THR A 347 -6.70 -15.18 25.84
C THR A 347 -6.18 -16.17 26.89
N TYR A 348 -4.88 -16.10 27.22
CA TYR A 348 -4.24 -16.96 28.20
C TYR A 348 -4.75 -16.67 29.62
N GLU A 349 -5.20 -17.72 30.31
CA GLU A 349 -5.75 -17.63 31.68
C GLU A 349 -4.66 -17.64 32.77
N GLY A 350 -3.40 -17.94 32.41
CA GLY A 350 -2.27 -17.88 33.35
C GLY A 350 -1.69 -16.47 33.48
N SER A 351 -0.47 -16.35 34.03
CA SER A 351 0.23 -15.07 34.15
C SER A 351 1.32 -14.93 33.08
N PRO A 352 1.12 -14.11 32.03
CA PRO A 352 2.20 -13.70 31.12
C PRO A 352 3.37 -13.08 31.87
N ARG A 353 4.54 -13.08 31.24
CA ARG A 353 5.77 -12.51 31.81
C ARG A 353 6.42 -11.54 30.84
N MET A 354 6.94 -10.43 31.34
CA MET A 354 7.74 -9.51 30.54
C MET A 354 8.99 -10.20 30.01
N ILE A 355 9.26 -10.09 28.72
CA ILE A 355 10.44 -10.71 28.10
C ILE A 355 11.76 -10.18 28.67
N THR A 356 11.79 -8.95 29.17
CA THR A 356 13.00 -8.29 29.69
C THR A 356 13.30 -8.59 31.16
N THR A 357 12.27 -8.65 32.00
CA THR A 357 12.43 -8.77 33.47
C THR A 357 11.92 -10.10 34.04
N LEU A 358 11.22 -10.90 33.24
CA LEU A 358 10.52 -12.13 33.63
C LEU A 358 9.47 -11.93 34.74
N ALA A 359 9.15 -10.68 35.08
CA ALA A 359 8.10 -10.31 36.02
C ALA A 359 6.73 -10.60 35.42
N LYS A 360 5.77 -10.98 36.26
CA LYS A 360 4.38 -11.22 35.84
C LYS A 360 3.73 -9.91 35.41
N VAL A 361 2.97 -9.96 34.31
CA VAL A 361 2.18 -8.85 33.80
C VAL A 361 0.79 -9.31 33.38
N ASP A 362 -0.12 -8.36 33.25
CA ASP A 362 -1.47 -8.63 32.78
C ASP A 362 -1.46 -9.03 31.28
N PRO A 363 -2.40 -9.88 30.84
CA PRO A 363 -2.58 -10.18 29.41
C PRO A 363 -2.80 -8.92 28.58
N GLY A 364 -2.16 -8.87 27.41
CA GLY A 364 -2.25 -7.74 26.48
C GLY A 364 -1.26 -6.59 26.75
N VAL A 365 -0.36 -6.72 27.74
CA VAL A 365 0.74 -5.76 27.92
C VAL A 365 1.81 -5.98 26.83
N ASP A 366 2.19 -4.91 26.14
CA ASP A 366 3.24 -4.93 25.11
C ASP A 366 4.55 -5.53 25.65
N GLY A 367 5.04 -6.59 24.99
CA GLY A 367 6.24 -7.33 25.42
C GLY A 367 6.02 -8.36 26.54
N GLY A 368 4.77 -8.60 26.92
CA GLY A 368 4.36 -9.74 27.73
C GLY A 368 4.27 -11.02 26.90
N VAL A 369 5.01 -12.05 27.32
CA VAL A 369 5.07 -13.36 26.65
C VAL A 369 4.35 -14.40 27.51
N SER A 370 3.54 -15.24 26.87
CA SER A 370 2.84 -16.37 27.52
C SER A 370 3.21 -17.68 26.85
N SER A 371 3.13 -18.80 27.59
CA SER A 371 3.41 -20.12 27.02
C SER A 371 2.44 -20.49 25.89
N LEU A 372 1.19 -20.03 25.99
CA LEU A 372 0.19 -20.20 24.94
C LEU A 372 0.53 -19.36 23.70
N GLY A 373 0.98 -18.12 23.90
CA GLY A 373 1.45 -17.25 22.81
C GLY A 373 2.66 -17.82 22.10
N GLU A 374 3.66 -18.34 22.82
CA GLU A 374 4.84 -18.99 22.22
C GLU A 374 4.47 -20.25 21.42
N ALA A 375 3.57 -21.08 21.94
CA ALA A 375 3.06 -22.24 21.22
C ALA A 375 2.30 -21.84 19.94
N ALA A 376 1.48 -20.78 20.03
CA ALA A 376 0.79 -20.20 18.87
C ALA A 376 1.76 -19.62 17.84
N CYS A 377 2.85 -18.99 18.27
CA CYS A 377 3.92 -18.48 17.41
C CYS A 377 4.58 -19.61 16.61
N ILE A 378 4.99 -20.68 17.30
CA ILE A 378 5.62 -21.85 16.66
C ILE A 378 4.64 -22.47 15.65
N PHE A 379 3.38 -22.65 16.03
CA PHE A 379 2.34 -23.17 15.14
C PHE A 379 2.14 -22.30 13.90
N GLY A 380 2.03 -20.97 14.07
CA GLY A 380 1.87 -20.03 12.96
C GLY A 380 3.05 -20.05 12.01
N SER A 381 4.28 -20.03 12.54
CA SER A 381 5.51 -20.08 11.75
C SER A 381 5.64 -21.40 10.98
N LEU A 382 5.34 -22.53 11.65
CA LEU A 382 5.33 -23.85 11.04
C LEU A 382 4.25 -23.98 9.95
N ALA A 383 3.06 -23.40 10.15
CA ALA A 383 2.01 -23.40 9.15
C ALA A 383 2.46 -22.70 7.85
N ILE A 384 3.14 -21.56 7.95
CA ILE A 384 3.73 -20.89 6.77
C ILE A 384 4.80 -21.75 6.12
N ALA A 385 5.68 -22.38 6.89
CA ALA A 385 6.72 -23.27 6.38
C ALA A 385 6.14 -24.48 5.61
N LEU A 386 5.09 -25.11 6.14
CA LEU A 386 4.41 -26.24 5.50
C LEU A 386 3.63 -25.82 4.26
N LEU A 387 2.98 -24.66 4.28
CA LEU A 387 2.34 -24.11 3.09
C LEU A 387 3.36 -23.76 2.01
N ALA A 388 4.53 -23.23 2.39
CA ALA A 388 5.61 -22.93 1.45
C ALA A 388 6.15 -24.20 0.78
N LEU A 389 6.26 -25.30 1.51
CA LEU A 389 6.56 -26.60 0.92
C LEU A 389 5.42 -27.09 0.00
N LEU A 390 4.17 -27.03 0.47
CA LEU A 390 3.00 -27.50 -0.28
C LEU A 390 2.83 -26.77 -1.62
N PHE A 391 3.08 -25.46 -1.63
CA PHE A 391 3.01 -24.66 -2.85
C PHE A 391 4.28 -24.75 -3.72
N GLY A 392 5.27 -25.55 -3.31
CA GLY A 392 6.53 -25.72 -4.05
C GLY A 392 7.45 -24.50 -4.02
N VAL A 393 7.22 -23.57 -3.07
CA VAL A 393 8.07 -22.39 -2.85
C VAL A 393 9.36 -22.78 -2.13
N ILE A 394 9.29 -23.76 -1.23
CA ILE A 394 10.47 -24.51 -0.74
C ILE A 394 10.63 -25.75 -1.62
N GLY A 395 11.86 -26.03 -2.05
CA GLY A 395 12.18 -27.24 -2.82
C GLY A 395 11.84 -28.53 -2.08
N THR A 396 11.48 -29.58 -2.82
CA THR A 396 11.19 -30.92 -2.28
C THR A 396 12.40 -31.85 -2.30
N ASP A 397 13.59 -31.29 -2.51
CA ASP A 397 14.87 -31.99 -2.47
C ASP A 397 15.26 -32.33 -1.03
N SER A 398 16.38 -33.04 -0.82
CA SER A 398 16.79 -33.48 0.52
C SER A 398 16.94 -32.36 1.57
N ALA A 399 16.99 -31.09 1.13
CA ALA A 399 17.05 -29.92 2.00
C ALA A 399 15.68 -29.41 2.50
N TYR A 400 14.55 -30.03 2.13
CA TYR A 400 13.21 -29.51 2.53
C TYR A 400 13.05 -29.39 4.06
N ILE A 401 13.64 -30.33 4.84
CA ILE A 401 13.62 -30.30 6.30
C ILE A 401 14.37 -29.07 6.83
N LEU A 402 15.51 -28.75 6.23
CA LEU A 402 16.29 -27.56 6.55
C LEU A 402 15.46 -26.31 6.26
N GLY A 403 14.82 -26.23 5.09
CA GLY A 403 13.96 -25.10 4.72
C GLY A 403 12.81 -24.87 5.72
N ILE A 404 12.08 -25.93 6.10
CA ILE A 404 11.01 -25.84 7.11
C ILE A 404 11.55 -25.33 8.44
N SER A 405 12.72 -25.85 8.85
CA SER A 405 13.36 -25.50 10.12
C SER A 405 13.78 -24.03 10.12
N ILE A 406 14.38 -23.54 9.03
CA ILE A 406 14.77 -22.12 8.87
C ILE A 406 13.57 -21.20 9.03
N VAL A 407 12.48 -21.48 8.32
CA VAL A 407 11.28 -20.63 8.35
C VAL A 407 10.62 -20.64 9.73
N THR A 408 10.54 -21.82 10.37
CA THR A 408 9.92 -21.95 11.70
C THR A 408 10.74 -21.25 12.77
N VAL A 409 12.07 -21.46 12.79
CA VAL A 409 12.98 -20.86 13.78
C VAL A 409 13.07 -19.35 13.59
N SER A 410 13.19 -18.87 12.35
CA SER A 410 13.24 -17.43 12.07
C SER A 410 11.95 -16.71 12.44
N GLY A 411 10.78 -17.29 12.15
CA GLY A 411 9.48 -16.75 12.56
C GLY A 411 9.33 -16.65 14.08
N PHE A 412 9.79 -17.67 14.80
CA PHE A 412 9.84 -17.67 16.27
C PHE A 412 10.78 -16.59 16.83
N LEU A 413 12.00 -16.48 16.30
CA LEU A 413 12.97 -15.48 16.73
C LEU A 413 12.50 -14.05 16.42
N GLY A 414 11.94 -13.82 15.22
CA GLY A 414 11.39 -12.54 14.83
C GLY A 414 10.25 -12.08 15.74
N THR A 415 9.35 -13.00 16.13
CA THR A 415 8.25 -12.71 17.06
C THR A 415 8.75 -12.38 18.48
N ASN A 416 9.78 -13.09 18.95
CA ASN A 416 10.41 -12.76 20.24
C ASN A 416 11.12 -11.39 20.20
N VAL A 417 11.68 -11.00 19.06
CA VAL A 417 12.21 -9.65 18.83
C VAL A 417 11.08 -8.61 18.86
N ASP A 418 9.91 -8.91 18.31
CA ASP A 418 8.71 -8.07 18.43
C ASP A 418 8.38 -7.76 19.89
N SER A 419 8.26 -8.81 20.71
CA SER A 419 8.03 -8.68 22.15
C SER A 419 9.13 -7.88 22.87
N LEU A 420 10.39 -8.05 22.48
CA LEU A 420 11.51 -7.28 23.03
C LEU A 420 11.40 -5.78 22.69
N LEU A 421 11.06 -5.45 21.44
CA LEU A 421 10.84 -4.09 20.99
C LEU A 421 9.58 -3.48 21.64
N GLY A 422 8.55 -4.30 21.84
CA GLY A 422 7.35 -3.98 22.62
C GLY A 422 7.72 -3.50 24.04
N ALA A 423 8.45 -4.33 24.78
CA ALA A 423 8.87 -4.06 26.14
C ALA A 423 9.82 -2.87 26.29
N THR A 424 10.59 -2.52 25.25
CA THR A 424 11.68 -1.53 25.34
C THR A 424 11.37 -0.21 24.65
N LEU A 425 10.88 -0.24 23.42
CA LEU A 425 10.70 0.95 22.57
C LEU A 425 9.22 1.35 22.45
N GLN A 426 8.30 0.39 22.35
CA GLN A 426 6.88 0.67 22.19
C GLN A 426 6.27 1.25 23.47
N GLN A 427 6.52 0.64 24.63
CA GLN A 427 6.06 1.16 25.93
C GLN A 427 6.60 2.58 26.22
N ARG A 428 7.73 2.96 25.63
CA ARG A 428 8.32 4.31 25.75
C ARG A 428 7.78 5.30 24.73
N GLY A 429 6.87 4.88 23.84
CA GLY A 429 6.32 5.70 22.77
C GLY A 429 7.31 6.04 21.65
N ILE A 430 8.48 5.37 21.60
CA ILE A 430 9.50 5.61 20.57
C ILE A 430 9.08 4.94 19.25
N LEU A 431 8.55 3.72 19.33
CA LEU A 431 7.98 3.02 18.19
C LEU A 431 6.47 2.84 18.37
N SER A 432 5.74 2.95 17.26
CA SER A 432 4.35 2.49 17.20
C SER A 432 4.30 0.98 16.94
N ASN A 433 3.18 0.32 17.25
CA ASN A 433 2.96 -1.11 16.91
C ASN A 433 3.33 -1.44 15.45
N ASN A 434 2.87 -0.64 14.48
CA ASN A 434 3.23 -0.85 13.07
C ASN A 434 4.75 -0.70 12.82
N GLY A 435 5.44 0.13 13.58
CA GLY A 435 6.90 0.28 13.48
C GLY A 435 7.62 -0.93 14.05
N VAL A 436 7.11 -1.51 15.15
CA VAL A 436 7.63 -2.75 15.74
C VAL A 436 7.47 -3.90 14.74
N ASN A 437 6.28 -4.08 14.15
CA ASN A 437 6.02 -5.09 13.11
C ASN A 437 6.99 -5.01 11.91
N VAL A 438 7.32 -3.79 11.45
CA VAL A 438 8.29 -3.63 10.35
C VAL A 438 9.67 -4.13 10.75
N VAL A 439 10.13 -3.78 11.95
CA VAL A 439 11.47 -4.14 12.43
C VAL A 439 11.55 -5.63 12.75
N SER A 440 10.54 -6.20 13.41
CA SER A 440 10.49 -7.61 13.76
C SER A 440 10.46 -8.49 12.51
N THR A 441 9.59 -8.19 11.54
CA THR A 441 9.54 -8.93 10.26
C THR A 441 10.83 -8.78 9.44
N ALA A 442 11.51 -7.63 9.49
CA ALA A 442 12.80 -7.45 8.85
C ALA A 442 13.88 -8.31 9.51
N ILE A 443 13.94 -8.33 10.84
CA ILE A 443 14.90 -9.15 11.58
C ILE A 443 14.63 -10.64 11.35
N GLY A 444 13.38 -11.08 11.40
CA GLY A 444 13.01 -12.46 11.09
C GLY A 444 13.42 -12.88 9.68
N GLY A 445 13.19 -12.02 8.68
CA GLY A 445 13.68 -12.24 7.32
C GLY A 445 15.21 -12.32 7.22
N ILE A 446 15.93 -11.37 7.82
CA ILE A 446 17.40 -11.36 7.83
C ILE A 446 17.96 -12.63 8.50
N VAL A 447 17.39 -13.04 9.63
CA VAL A 447 17.77 -14.27 10.33
C VAL A 447 17.56 -15.49 9.44
N ALA A 448 16.42 -15.58 8.74
CA ALA A 448 16.16 -16.68 7.82
C ALA A 448 17.19 -16.75 6.68
N GLY A 449 17.48 -15.61 6.03
CA GLY A 449 18.48 -15.52 4.97
C GLY A 449 19.90 -15.85 5.47
N ALA A 450 20.26 -15.39 6.66
CA ALA A 450 21.55 -15.68 7.28
C ALA A 450 21.73 -17.15 7.64
N ILE A 451 20.70 -17.79 8.22
CA ILE A 451 20.74 -19.23 8.51
C ILE A 451 20.85 -20.04 7.22
N TRP A 452 20.11 -19.65 6.17
CA TRP A 452 20.24 -20.30 4.86
C TRP A 452 21.67 -20.23 4.32
N MET A 453 22.28 -19.04 4.30
CA MET A 453 23.67 -18.89 3.83
C MET A 453 24.70 -19.67 4.67
N ALA A 454 24.40 -19.93 5.94
CA ALA A 454 25.31 -20.63 6.83
C ALA A 454 25.21 -22.16 6.72
N LEU A 455 24.05 -22.68 6.30
CA LEU A 455 23.72 -24.11 6.39
C LEU A 455 23.47 -24.80 5.05
N ALA A 456 23.25 -24.04 3.96
CA ALA A 456 23.07 -24.53 2.61
C ALA A 456 24.25 -24.10 1.73
#